data_AF-A0A318KZB2-F1
#
_entry.id   AF-A0A318KZB2-F1
#
_cell.length_a   1.000
_cell.length_b   1.000
_cell.length_c   1.000
_cell.angle_alpha   90.00
_cell.angle_beta   90.00
_cell.angle_gamma   90.00
#
_symmetry.space_group_name_H-M   'P 1'
#
loop_
_entity.id
_entity.type
_entity.pdbx_description
1 polymer ?
#
loop_
_entity_poly.entity_id
_entity_poly.type
_entity_poly.pdbx_seq_one_letter_code
_entity_poly.pdbx_strand_id
1 'polypeptide(L)'
;MGWKIGRGGLMVGVGVASVVFVVGTVVQGFVIVNRETLGEMMVLAGADPGGADGFLVGFRVVGCVYAVGNAVGVLALWRRPWGWLFWVVLGVNGTQAVGLIVVPPEMFAAARAEFGWVGVLPSLVTDGGAAIVAVVLLGVLAVTRRPWGQPKDPRGGARTVLVR
;
A
#
# COMPACT_ATOMS: atom_id res chain seq x y z
N MET A 1 27.96 -3.04 1.54
CA MET A 1 27.39 -2.43 0.32
C MET A 1 26.34 -1.42 0.75
N GLY A 2 26.71 -0.14 0.85
CA GLY A 2 25.87 0.90 1.47
C GLY A 2 24.91 1.52 0.46
N TRP A 3 23.61 1.26 0.60
CA TRP A 3 22.57 1.95 -0.17
C TRP A 3 22.50 3.42 0.27
N LYS A 4 23.05 4.34 -0.53
CA LYS A 4 22.86 5.78 -0.35
C LYS A 4 21.56 6.23 -1.04
N ILE A 5 20.41 5.74 -0.59
CA ILE A 5 19.14 6.38 -0.94
C ILE A 5 19.03 7.62 -0.05
N GLY A 6 19.28 8.79 -0.63
CA GLY A 6 19.06 10.06 0.10
C GLY A 6 17.60 10.16 0.55
N ARG A 7 17.33 10.77 1.70
CA ARG A 7 15.97 10.95 2.28
C ARG A 7 14.93 11.42 1.24
N GLY A 8 15.33 12.35 0.37
CA GLY A 8 14.47 12.84 -0.71
C GLY A 8 14.10 11.77 -1.74
N GLY A 9 15.02 10.84 -2.04
CA GLY A 9 14.77 9.70 -2.93
C GLY A 9 13.79 8.70 -2.33
N LEU A 10 13.90 8.37 -1.04
CA LEU A 10 12.95 7.49 -0.34
C LEU A 10 11.52 8.04 -0.41
N MET A 11 11.35 9.32 -0.06
CA MET A 11 10.02 9.96 -0.05
C MET A 11 9.42 10.10 -1.44
N VAL A 12 10.24 10.40 -2.45
CA VAL A 12 9.79 10.44 -3.84
C VAL A 12 9.37 9.04 -4.28
N GLY A 13 10.17 8.01 -3.97
CA GLY A 13 9.83 6.61 -4.27
C GLY A 13 8.51 6.19 -3.64
N VAL A 14 8.31 6.49 -2.35
CA VAL A 14 7.04 6.26 -1.65
C VAL A 14 5.90 7.02 -2.30
N GLY A 15 6.06 8.31 -2.58
CA GLY A 15 5.01 9.13 -3.17
C GLY A 15 4.59 8.68 -4.57
N VAL A 16 5.56 8.27 -5.41
CA VAL A 16 5.28 7.69 -6.73
C VAL A 16 4.58 6.32 -6.59
N ALA A 17 5.08 5.45 -5.71
CA ALA A 17 4.45 4.16 -5.44
C ALA A 17 3.00 4.35 -4.97
N SER A 18 2.76 5.31 -4.07
CA SER A 18 1.42 5.68 -3.61
C SER A 18 0.49 6.10 -4.74
N VAL A 19 0.93 6.90 -5.71
CA VAL A 19 0.12 7.23 -6.90
C VAL A 19 -0.26 5.97 -7.67
N VAL A 20 0.71 5.10 -7.94
CA VAL A 20 0.49 3.82 -8.64
C VAL A 20 -0.49 2.95 -7.86
N PHE A 21 -0.36 2.87 -6.54
CA PHE A 21 -1.22 2.05 -5.70
C PHE A 21 -2.64 2.58 -5.61
N VAL A 22 -2.86 3.90 -5.61
CA VAL A 22 -4.22 4.46 -5.72
C VAL A 22 -4.89 3.96 -7.01
N VAL A 23 -4.22 4.13 -8.15
CA VAL A 23 -4.77 3.74 -9.45
C VAL A 23 -5.03 2.23 -9.49
N GLY A 24 -4.04 1.42 -9.10
CA GLY A 24 -4.16 -0.03 -9.06
C GLY A 24 -5.29 -0.50 -8.13
N THR A 25 -5.42 0.10 -6.95
CA THR A 25 -6.48 -0.27 -5.98
C THR A 25 -7.86 0.07 -6.52
N VAL A 26 -8.03 1.21 -7.18
CA VAL A 26 -9.30 1.59 -7.81
C VAL A 26 -9.63 0.66 -8.97
N VAL A 27 -8.67 0.35 -9.84
CA VAL A 27 -8.87 -0.59 -10.95
C VAL A 27 -9.23 -1.98 -10.42
N GLN A 28 -8.51 -2.48 -9.41
CA GLN A 28 -8.81 -3.77 -8.78
C GLN A 28 -10.22 -3.78 -8.17
N GLY A 29 -10.58 -2.74 -7.40
CA GLY A 29 -11.82 -2.68 -6.63
C GLY A 29 -13.09 -2.41 -7.43
N PHE A 30 -12.97 -1.77 -8.59
CA PHE A 30 -14.14 -1.31 -9.34
C PHE A 30 -14.22 -1.84 -10.78
N VAL A 31 -13.10 -2.29 -11.36
CA VAL A 31 -13.07 -2.82 -12.73
C VAL A 31 -12.88 -4.32 -12.72
N ILE A 32 -11.83 -4.81 -12.07
CA ILE A 32 -11.49 -6.24 -12.07
C ILE A 32 -12.42 -7.04 -11.16
N VAL A 33 -12.56 -6.63 -9.90
CA VAL A 33 -13.43 -7.32 -8.96
C VAL A 33 -14.86 -6.82 -9.15
N ASN A 34 -15.55 -7.46 -10.09
CA ASN A 34 -16.97 -7.29 -10.38
C ASN A 34 -17.77 -8.53 -9.92
N ARG A 35 -19.08 -8.51 -10.19
CA ARG A 35 -19.99 -9.57 -9.75
C ARG A 35 -19.67 -10.90 -10.42
N GLU A 36 -19.31 -10.86 -11.69
CA GLU A 36 -18.98 -12.01 -12.53
C GLU A 36 -17.70 -12.69 -12.02
N THR A 37 -16.64 -11.92 -11.77
CA THR A 37 -15.37 -12.41 -11.23
C THR A 37 -15.53 -13.00 -9.84
N LEU A 38 -16.35 -12.38 -8.99
CA LEU A 38 -16.66 -12.92 -7.66
C LEU A 38 -17.52 -14.17 -7.71
N GLY A 39 -18.51 -14.21 -8.61
CA GLY A 39 -19.33 -15.40 -8.81
C GLY A 39 -18.48 -16.59 -9.24
N GLU A 40 -17.59 -16.39 -10.20
CA GLU A 40 -16.65 -17.42 -10.65
C GLU A 40 -15.68 -17.84 -9.52
N MET A 41 -15.13 -16.88 -8.77
CA MET A 41 -14.28 -17.17 -7.60
C MET A 41 -15.02 -18.02 -6.56
N MET A 42 -16.30 -17.72 -6.29
CA MET A 42 -17.12 -18.49 -5.35
C MET A 42 -17.38 -19.91 -5.87
N VAL A 43 -17.69 -20.07 -7.16
CA VAL A 43 -17.87 -21.40 -7.77
C VAL A 43 -16.57 -22.22 -7.68
N LEU A 44 -15.43 -21.63 -8.03
CA LEU A 44 -14.12 -22.26 -7.92
C LEU A 44 -13.78 -22.64 -6.48
N ALA A 45 -14.23 -21.85 -5.51
CA ALA A 45 -14.06 -22.11 -4.08
C ALA A 45 -15.10 -23.11 -3.50
N GLY A 46 -16.04 -23.62 -4.31
CA GLY A 46 -17.12 -24.49 -3.85
C GLY A 46 -18.16 -23.79 -2.96
N ALA A 47 -18.27 -22.47 -3.07
CA ALA A 47 -19.21 -21.61 -2.33
C ALA A 47 -20.43 -21.23 -3.20
N ASP A 48 -21.49 -20.75 -2.56
CA ASP A 48 -22.70 -20.27 -3.25
C ASP A 48 -22.44 -18.89 -3.90
N PRO A 49 -22.52 -18.77 -5.24
CA PRO A 49 -22.34 -17.48 -5.94
C PRO A 49 -23.44 -16.46 -5.60
N GLY A 50 -24.55 -16.87 -4.98
CA GLY A 50 -25.58 -15.96 -4.46
C GLY A 50 -25.06 -14.95 -3.42
N GLY A 51 -23.93 -15.24 -2.77
CA GLY A 51 -23.27 -14.33 -1.82
C GLY A 51 -22.40 -13.22 -2.45
N ALA A 52 -22.20 -13.23 -3.78
CA ALA A 52 -21.23 -12.36 -4.45
C ALA A 52 -21.48 -10.86 -4.21
N ASP A 53 -22.75 -10.43 -4.22
CA ASP A 53 -23.12 -9.02 -4.06
C ASP A 53 -22.74 -8.48 -2.67
N GLY A 54 -22.93 -9.28 -1.61
CA GLY A 54 -22.53 -8.92 -0.26
C GLY A 54 -21.01 -8.85 -0.10
N PHE A 55 -20.30 -9.82 -0.67
CA PHE A 55 -18.83 -9.82 -0.68
C PHE A 55 -18.27 -8.61 -1.44
N LEU A 56 -18.88 -8.26 -2.58
CA LEU A 56 -18.46 -7.12 -3.41
C LEU A 56 -18.53 -5.79 -2.64
N VAL A 57 -19.58 -5.58 -1.85
CA VAL A 57 -19.71 -4.38 -1.00
C VAL A 57 -18.58 -4.32 0.02
N GLY A 58 -18.32 -5.41 0.75
CA GLY A 58 -17.23 -5.49 1.72
C GLY A 58 -15.86 -5.24 1.07
N PHE A 59 -15.61 -5.88 -0.08
CA PHE A 59 -14.40 -5.70 -0.85
C PHE A 59 -14.18 -4.24 -1.27
N ARG A 60 -15.24 -3.56 -1.75
CA ARG A 60 -15.17 -2.15 -2.15
C ARG A 60 -14.93 -1.22 -0.98
N VAL A 61 -15.52 -1.48 0.19
CA VAL A 61 -15.23 -0.68 1.40
C VAL A 61 -13.75 -0.77 1.74
N VAL A 62 -13.19 -1.98 1.77
CA VAL A 62 -11.75 -2.21 2.00
C VAL A 62 -10.90 -1.53 0.92
N GLY A 63 -11.28 -1.66 -0.36
CA GLY A 63 -10.62 -0.99 -1.48
C GLY A 63 -10.62 0.53 -1.35
N CYS A 64 -11.73 1.14 -0.92
CA CYS A 64 -11.81 2.59 -0.67
C CYS A 64 -10.86 3.02 0.45
N VAL A 65 -10.78 2.27 1.54
CA VAL A 65 -9.86 2.57 2.66
C VAL A 65 -8.42 2.57 2.17
N TYR A 66 -8.00 1.57 1.40
CA TYR A 66 -6.66 1.53 0.83
C TYR A 66 -6.42 2.61 -0.22
N ALA A 67 -7.39 2.94 -1.06
CA ALA A 67 -7.26 4.04 -2.01
C ALA A 67 -7.04 5.39 -1.29
N VAL A 68 -7.79 5.67 -0.22
CA VAL A 68 -7.60 6.88 0.59
C VAL A 68 -6.24 6.86 1.30
N GLY A 69 -5.86 5.73 1.90
CA GLY A 69 -4.56 5.58 2.56
C GLY A 69 -3.38 5.83 1.62
N ASN A 70 -3.44 5.27 0.41
CA ASN A 70 -2.44 5.50 -0.63
C ASN A 70 -2.48 6.95 -1.12
N ALA A 71 -3.65 7.58 -1.25
CA ALA A 71 -3.76 8.99 -1.62
C ALA A 71 -3.08 9.92 -0.59
N VAL A 72 -3.21 9.61 0.71
CA VAL A 72 -2.47 10.32 1.77
C VAL A 72 -0.96 10.14 1.60
N GLY A 73 -0.50 8.95 1.19
CA GLY A 73 0.91 8.65 0.90
C GLY A 73 1.54 9.54 -0.19
N VAL A 74 0.74 10.05 -1.14
CA VAL A 74 1.20 10.99 -2.19
C VAL A 74 1.81 12.27 -1.59
N LEU A 75 1.40 12.66 -0.38
CA LEU A 75 1.99 13.80 0.34
C LEU A 75 3.50 13.66 0.58
N ALA A 76 4.06 12.44 0.50
CA ALA A 76 5.50 12.22 0.56
C ALA A 76 6.26 12.96 -0.57
N LEU A 77 5.60 13.24 -1.70
CA LEU A 77 6.17 14.03 -2.80
C LEU A 77 6.51 15.48 -2.39
N TRP A 78 5.91 16.01 -1.33
CA TRP A 78 6.26 17.33 -0.78
C TRP A 78 7.58 17.33 -0.01
N ARG A 79 8.21 16.15 0.16
CA ARG A 79 9.53 15.96 0.79
C ARG A 79 9.62 16.51 2.22
N ARG A 80 8.48 16.66 2.90
CA ARG A 80 8.40 17.06 4.29
C ARG A 80 8.36 15.81 5.18
N PRO A 81 9.30 15.65 6.14
CA PRO A 81 9.46 14.41 6.90
C PRO A 81 8.48 14.33 8.08
N TRP A 82 7.18 14.40 7.78
CA TRP A 82 6.14 14.28 8.79
C TRP A 82 6.12 12.87 9.38
N GLY A 83 6.37 12.77 10.70
CA GLY A 83 6.43 11.48 11.39
C GLY A 83 5.12 10.70 11.32
N TRP A 84 3.98 11.38 11.39
CA TRP A 84 2.67 10.73 11.26
C TRP A 84 2.48 10.11 9.87
N LEU A 85 2.94 10.77 8.80
CA LEU A 85 2.82 10.26 7.43
C LEU A 85 3.60 8.96 7.25
N PHE A 86 4.78 8.83 7.89
CA PHE A 86 5.54 7.59 7.86
C PHE A 86 4.73 6.41 8.40
N TRP A 87 4.08 6.60 9.56
CA TRP A 87 3.30 5.56 10.20
C TRP A 87 2.04 5.21 9.42
N VAL A 88 1.37 6.21 8.83
CA VAL A 88 0.23 5.97 7.93
C VAL A 88 0.66 5.14 6.73
N VAL A 89 1.71 5.56 6.01
CA VAL A 89 2.21 4.84 4.83
C VAL A 89 2.63 3.41 5.22
N LEU A 90 3.37 3.25 6.31
CA LEU A 90 3.80 1.95 6.79
C LEU A 90 2.60 1.05 7.14
N GLY A 91 1.60 1.58 7.84
CA GLY A 91 0.40 0.82 8.21
C GLY A 91 -0.44 0.41 7.00
N VAL A 92 -0.70 1.35 6.09
CA VAL A 92 -1.44 1.10 4.83
C VAL A 92 -0.72 0.04 4.00
N ASN A 93 0.59 0.20 3.74
CA ASN A 93 1.33 -0.74 2.93
C ASN A 93 1.51 -2.09 3.63
N GLY A 94 1.73 -2.09 4.94
CA GLY A 94 1.85 -3.31 5.73
C GLY A 94 0.57 -4.14 5.74
N THR A 95 -0.58 -3.51 5.90
CA THR A 95 -1.90 -4.19 5.86
C THR A 95 -2.30 -4.57 4.44
N GLN A 96 -2.01 -3.74 3.44
CA GLN A 96 -2.26 -4.08 2.04
C GLN A 96 -1.41 -5.26 1.56
N ALA A 97 -0.16 -5.38 2.03
CA ALA A 97 0.70 -6.52 1.76
C ALA A 97 0.15 -7.86 2.28
N VAL A 98 -0.69 -7.84 3.33
CA VAL A 98 -1.38 -9.04 3.82
C VAL A 98 -2.34 -9.61 2.77
N GLY A 99 -2.79 -8.80 1.80
CA GLY A 99 -3.58 -9.23 0.65
C GLY A 99 -2.93 -10.37 -0.14
N LEU A 100 -1.60 -10.43 -0.20
CA LEU A 100 -0.86 -11.52 -0.85
C LEU A 100 -1.10 -12.91 -0.22
N ILE A 101 -1.55 -12.94 1.03
CA ILE A 101 -1.76 -14.17 1.81
C ILE A 101 -3.26 -14.45 1.97
N VAL A 102 -4.06 -13.39 2.15
CA VAL A 102 -5.49 -13.51 2.47
C VAL A 102 -6.36 -13.63 1.21
N VAL A 103 -5.92 -13.11 0.06
CA VAL A 103 -6.68 -13.26 -1.19
C VAL A 103 -6.61 -14.71 -1.65
N PRO A 104 -7.76 -15.39 -1.81
CA PRO A 104 -7.79 -16.80 -2.19
C PRO A 104 -7.22 -16.98 -3.61
N PRO A 105 -6.47 -18.08 -3.89
CA PRO A 105 -5.97 -18.39 -5.23
C PRO A 105 -7.05 -18.38 -6.32
N GLU A 106 -8.27 -18.76 -5.96
CA GLU A 106 -9.46 -18.78 -6.81
C GLU A 106 -9.80 -17.40 -7.37
N MET A 107 -9.53 -16.32 -6.61
CA MET A 107 -9.71 -14.94 -7.10
C MET A 107 -8.77 -14.65 -8.28
N PHE A 108 -7.52 -15.10 -8.21
CA PHE A 108 -6.56 -14.90 -9.29
C PHE A 108 -6.92 -15.75 -10.52
N ALA A 109 -7.45 -16.96 -10.31
CA ALA A 109 -7.95 -17.80 -11.38
C ALA A 109 -9.16 -17.17 -12.08
N ALA A 110 -10.16 -16.70 -11.31
CA ALA A 110 -11.35 -16.04 -11.82
C ALA A 110 -11.02 -14.73 -12.58
N ALA A 111 -10.19 -13.86 -11.98
CA ALA A 111 -9.77 -12.62 -12.62
C ALA A 111 -8.98 -12.88 -13.92
N ARG A 112 -8.19 -13.96 -13.95
CA ARG A 112 -7.46 -14.38 -15.15
C ARG A 112 -8.37 -14.99 -16.22
N ALA A 113 -9.42 -15.70 -15.83
CA ALA A 113 -10.40 -16.25 -16.76
C ALA A 113 -11.16 -15.12 -17.47
N GLU A 114 -11.57 -14.09 -16.72
CA GLU A 114 -12.35 -12.97 -17.25
C GLU A 114 -11.50 -11.95 -18.04
N PHE A 115 -10.37 -11.51 -17.47
CA PHE A 115 -9.58 -10.40 -18.00
C PHE A 115 -8.18 -10.81 -18.51
N GLY A 116 -7.89 -12.11 -18.55
CA GLY A 116 -6.55 -12.61 -18.85
C GLY A 116 -5.53 -12.16 -17.78
N TRP A 117 -4.25 -12.15 -18.15
CA TRP A 117 -3.19 -11.73 -17.24
C TRP A 117 -3.33 -10.29 -16.73
N VAL A 118 -3.98 -9.42 -17.50
CA VAL A 118 -4.22 -8.02 -17.12
C VAL A 118 -5.11 -7.93 -15.87
N GLY A 119 -6.01 -8.89 -15.65
CA GLY A 119 -6.86 -8.94 -14.45
C GLY A 119 -6.10 -9.14 -13.15
N VAL A 120 -4.92 -9.76 -13.19
CA VAL A 120 -4.13 -10.07 -11.98
C VAL A 120 -3.11 -8.97 -11.68
N LEU A 121 -2.75 -8.15 -12.69
CA LEU A 121 -1.72 -7.13 -12.57
C LEU A 121 -1.99 -6.09 -11.47
N PRO A 122 -3.20 -5.52 -11.31
CA PRO A 122 -3.41 -4.49 -10.31
C PRO A 122 -3.12 -5.01 -8.90
N SER A 123 -3.64 -6.18 -8.50
CA SER A 123 -3.33 -6.78 -7.19
C SER A 123 -1.84 -7.11 -7.01
N LEU A 124 -1.15 -7.67 -8.02
CA LEU A 124 0.29 -7.92 -7.92
C LEU A 124 1.09 -6.64 -7.73
N VAL A 125 0.74 -5.58 -8.47
CA VAL A 125 1.40 -4.28 -8.37
C VAL A 125 1.12 -3.63 -7.02
N THR A 126 -0.13 -3.66 -6.55
CA THR A 126 -0.49 -3.02 -5.30
C THR A 126 0.00 -3.78 -4.09
N ASP A 127 -0.30 -5.07 -3.99
CA ASP A 127 -0.06 -5.84 -2.77
C ASP A 127 1.41 -6.27 -2.69
N GLY A 128 1.98 -6.67 -3.83
CA GLY A 128 3.41 -6.95 -3.99
C GLY A 128 4.26 -5.69 -3.85
N GLY A 129 3.85 -4.60 -4.49
CA GLY A 129 4.51 -3.30 -4.35
C GLY A 129 4.44 -2.77 -2.91
N ALA A 130 3.29 -2.91 -2.25
CA ALA A 130 3.10 -2.53 -0.86
C ALA A 130 4.02 -3.32 0.08
N ALA A 131 4.19 -4.63 -0.15
CA ALA A 131 5.14 -5.44 0.60
C ALA A 131 6.58 -4.90 0.48
N ILE A 132 7.01 -4.56 -0.74
CA ILE A 132 8.34 -3.97 -0.98
C ILE A 132 8.48 -2.63 -0.24
N VAL A 133 7.51 -1.74 -0.37
CA VAL A 133 7.52 -0.43 0.31
C VAL A 133 7.57 -0.59 1.83
N ALA A 134 6.74 -1.48 2.40
CA ALA A 134 6.72 -1.76 3.82
C ALA A 134 8.07 -2.29 4.32
N VAL A 135 8.68 -3.26 3.62
CA VAL A 135 10.01 -3.80 3.94
C VAL A 135 11.09 -2.72 3.89
N VAL A 136 11.07 -1.86 2.87
CA VAL A 136 12.04 -0.74 2.77
C VAL A 136 11.87 0.23 3.94
N LEU A 137 10.64 0.62 4.29
CA LEU A 137 10.38 1.53 5.41
C LEU A 137 10.78 0.92 6.76
N LEU A 138 10.49 -0.37 6.97
CA LEU A 138 10.95 -1.10 8.16
C LEU A 138 12.47 -1.19 8.21
N GLY A 139 13.14 -1.47 7.09
CA GLY A 139 14.60 -1.49 7.01
C GLY A 139 15.22 -0.14 7.37
N VAL A 140 14.68 0.95 6.82
CA VAL A 140 15.10 2.32 7.16
C VAL A 140 14.88 2.60 8.64
N LEU A 141 13.72 2.23 9.20
CA LEU A 141 13.42 2.41 10.61
C LEU A 141 14.35 1.58 11.50
N ALA A 142 14.64 0.32 11.15
CA ALA A 142 15.51 -0.57 11.92
C ALA A 142 16.96 -0.05 11.98
N VAL A 143 17.46 0.46 10.85
CA VAL A 143 18.83 0.99 10.73
C VAL A 143 18.97 2.36 11.39
N THR A 144 18.04 3.28 11.13
CA THR A 144 18.17 4.68 11.59
C THR A 144 17.48 4.96 12.91
N ARG A 145 16.62 4.04 13.37
CA ARG A 145 15.72 4.17 14.54
C ARG A 145 14.84 5.41 14.48
N ARG A 146 14.57 5.95 13.28
CA ARG A 146 13.82 7.18 13.07
C ARG A 146 12.93 7.09 11.82
N PRO A 147 11.69 7.62 11.87
CA PRO A 147 10.87 7.79 10.68
C PRO A 147 11.63 8.54 9.58
N TRP A 148 11.50 8.08 8.34
CA TRP A 148 12.14 8.65 7.14
C TRP A 148 13.68 8.71 7.15
N GLY A 149 14.36 8.07 8.12
CA GLY A 149 15.82 8.16 8.23
C GLY A 149 16.35 9.56 8.53
N GLN A 150 15.60 10.36 9.31
CA GLN A 150 16.06 11.69 9.72
C GLN A 150 17.40 11.61 10.49
N PRO A 151 18.41 12.43 10.15
CA PRO A 151 19.63 12.56 10.95
C PRO A 151 19.31 12.98 12.39
N LYS A 152 20.18 12.63 13.34
CA LYS A 152 20.17 13.24 14.68
C LYS A 152 20.40 14.75 14.51
N ASP A 153 19.45 15.58 14.94
CA ASP A 153 19.64 17.02 14.98
C ASP A 153 20.85 17.32 15.88
N PRO A 154 21.97 17.83 15.35
CA PRO A 154 23.14 18.15 16.17
C PRO A 154 22.87 19.31 17.15
N ARG A 155 21.78 20.06 16.95
CA ARG A 155 21.46 21.30 17.68
C ARG A 155 20.44 21.12 18.81
N GLY A 156 19.95 19.89 19.03
CA GLY A 156 18.95 19.58 20.07
C GLY A 156 19.46 19.62 21.53
N GLY A 157 20.73 20.00 21.75
CA GLY A 157 21.35 20.06 23.09
C GLY A 157 21.64 21.47 23.63
N ALA A 158 21.36 22.54 22.87
CA ALA A 158 21.67 23.90 23.31
C ALA A 158 20.59 24.90 22.88
N ARG A 159 19.41 24.81 23.50
CA ARG A 159 18.63 26.03 23.71
C ARG A 159 19.17 26.71 24.96
N THR A 160 20.27 27.45 24.80
CA THR A 160 20.62 28.51 25.75
C THR A 160 19.48 29.52 25.68
N VAL A 161 18.61 29.47 26.68
CA VAL A 161 17.64 30.54 26.95
C VAL A 161 18.48 31.75 27.31
N LEU A 162 18.69 32.65 26.35
CA LEU A 162 19.25 33.96 26.59
C LEU A 162 18.12 34.78 27.21
N VAL A 163 18.15 34.87 28.53
CA VAL A 163 17.38 35.82 29.32
C VAL A 163 17.85 37.22 28.92
N ARG A 164 16.91 38.06 28.49
CA ARG A 164 17.00 39.52 28.56
C ARG A 164 15.67 40.05 29.05
#